data_AF-A0A5X0J8N7-F1
#
_entry.id   AF-A0A5X0J8N7-F1
#
_cell.length_a   1.000
_cell.length_b   1.000
_cell.length_c   1.000
_cell.angle_alpha   90.00
_cell.angle_beta   90.00
_cell.angle_gamma   90.00
#
_symmetry.space_group_name_H-M   'P 1'
#
loop_
_entity.id
_entity.type
_entity.pdbx_description
1 polymer ?
#
loop_
_entity_poly.entity_id
_entity_poly.type
_entity_poly.pdbx_seq_one_letter_code
_entity_poly.pdbx_strand_id
1 'polypeptide(L)' 'MFGVIFNVTCGVILMVISLIAGAGVIFYSDEYTQPQLWNMAGLSIAFAFAWVWAFKQANEAWYMYKSGRNN' A
#
# COMPACT_ATOMS: atom_id res chain seq x y z
N MET A 1 16.76 -6.48 10.22
CA MET A 1 16.80 -5.17 9.51
C MET A 1 16.28 -5.27 8.07
N PHE A 2 16.80 -6.16 7.22
CA PHE A 2 16.38 -6.28 5.80
C PHE A 2 14.86 -6.47 5.60
N GLY A 3 14.22 -7.35 6.37
CA GLY A 3 12.77 -7.58 6.27
C GLY A 3 11.90 -6.37 6.66
N VAL A 4 12.35 -5.51 7.57
CA VAL A 4 11.62 -4.28 7.92
C VAL A 4 11.72 -3.27 6.80
N ILE A 5 12.93 -3.04 6.29
CA ILE A 5 13.19 -2.08 5.19
C ILE A 5 12.44 -2.50 3.93
N PHE A 6 12.43 -3.80 3.61
CA PHE A 6 11.71 -4.35 2.47
C PHE A 6 10.19 -4.12 2.58
N ASN A 7 9.57 -4.46 3.72
CA ASN A 7 8.14 -4.28 3.93
C ASN A 7 7.72 -2.80 3.95
N VAL A 8 8.53 -1.91 4.55
CA VAL A 8 8.28 -0.46 4.52
C VAL A 8 8.37 0.08 3.10
N THR A 9 9.38 -0.33 2.33
CA THR A 9 9.56 0.13 0.94
C THR A 9 8.39 -0.32 0.06
N CYS A 10 7.99 -1.59 0.16
CA CYS A 10 6.80 -2.09 -0.53
C CYS A 10 5.53 -1.34 -0.09
N GLY A 11 5.36 -1.09 1.21
CA GLY A 11 4.23 -0.33 1.74
C GLY A 11 4.14 1.08 1.14
N VAL A 12 5.25 1.82 1.09
CA VAL A 12 5.28 3.16 0.50
C VAL A 12 4.94 3.13 -0.99
N ILE A 13 5.50 2.20 -1.76
CA ILE A 13 5.23 2.08 -3.21
C ILE A 13 3.74 1.80 -3.45
N LEU A 14 3.18 0.84 -2.72
CA LEU A 14 1.77 0.46 -2.85
C LEU A 14 0.82 1.59 -2.40
N MET A 15 1.22 2.38 -1.40
CA MET A 15 0.50 3.57 -0.97
C MET A 15 0.45 4.63 -2.08
N VAL A 16 1.58 4.93 -2.72
CA VAL A 16 1.65 5.91 -3.82
C VAL A 16 0.80 5.46 -5.00
N ILE A 17 0.86 4.18 -5.38
CA ILE A 17 0.03 3.63 -6.48
C ILE A 17 -1.47 3.73 -6.14
N SER A 18 -1.85 3.41 -4.90
CA SER A 18 -3.24 3.54 -4.42
C SER A 18 -3.75 4.99 -4.55
N LEU A 19 -2.94 5.97 -4.17
CA LEU A 19 -3.29 7.39 -4.26
C LEU A 19 -3.40 7.87 -5.71
N ILE A 20 -2.49 7.44 -6.60
CA ILE A 20 -2.55 7.81 -8.03
C ILE A 20 -3.80 7.21 -8.68
N ALA A 21 -4.12 5.94 -8.39
CA ALA A 21 -5.32 5.29 -8.91
C ALA A 21 -6.60 5.96 -8.38
N GLY A 22 -6.65 6.31 -7.10
CA GLY A 22 -7.77 7.05 -6.51
C GLY A 22 -7.93 8.47 -7.07
N ALA A 23 -6.82 9.20 -7.22
CA ALA A 23 -6.82 10.52 -7.86
C ALA A 23 -7.27 10.43 -9.33
N GLY A 24 -6.84 9.38 -10.05
CA GLY A 24 -7.30 9.07 -11.41
C GLY A 24 -8.82 8.96 -11.50
N VAL A 25 -9.45 8.28 -10.54
CA VAL A 25 -10.91 8.15 -10.47
C VAL A 25 -11.61 9.48 -10.21
N ILE A 26 -11.04 10.35 -9.37
CA ILE A 26 -11.67 11.64 -8.99
C ILE A 26 -11.49 12.70 -10.07
N PHE A 27 -10.29 12.84 -10.63
CA PHE A 27 -9.96 13.94 -11.54
C PHE A 27 -10.22 13.64 -13.01
N TYR A 28 -10.24 12.36 -13.42
CA TYR A 28 -10.36 11.95 -14.81
C TYR A 28 -11.59 11.06 -15.06
N SER A 29 -12.64 11.19 -14.22
CA SER A 29 -13.87 10.40 -14.37
C SER A 29 -14.58 10.58 -15.72
N ASP A 30 -14.48 11.78 -16.30
CA ASP A 30 -15.08 12.08 -17.62
C ASP A 30 -14.30 11.46 -18.80
N GLU A 31 -13.03 11.10 -18.61
CA GLU A 31 -12.17 10.55 -19.67
C GLU A 31 -12.23 9.02 -19.75
N TYR A 32 -12.73 8.36 -18.71
CA TYR A 32 -12.74 6.89 -18.61
C TYR A 32 -14.14 6.31 -18.72
N THR A 33 -14.24 5.15 -19.36
CA THR A 33 -15.51 4.41 -19.41
C THR A 33 -15.88 3.88 -18.02
N GLN A 34 -17.18 3.74 -17.75
CA GLN A 34 -17.71 3.22 -16.48
C GLN A 34 -17.02 1.92 -15.98
N PRO A 35 -16.75 0.91 -16.82
CA PRO A 35 -15.99 -0.28 -16.39
C PRO A 35 -14.51 -0.01 -16.08
N GLN A 36 -13.86 0.94 -16.75
CA GLN A 36 -12.47 1.32 -16.44
C GLN A 36 -12.37 2.02 -15.09
N LEU A 37 -13.33 2.88 -14.76
CA LEU A 37 -13.41 3.53 -13.45
C LEU A 37 -13.59 2.52 -12.32
N TRP A 38 -14.41 1.49 -12.54
CA TRP A 38 -14.57 0.41 -11.56
C TRP A 38 -13.33 -0.45 -11.37
N ASN A 39 -12.57 -0.72 -12.43
CA ASN A 39 -11.28 -1.37 -12.30
C ASN A 39 -10.27 -0.50 -11.55
N MET A 40 -10.19 0.81 -11.84
CA MET A 40 -9.29 1.72 -11.14
C MET A 40 -9.62 1.88 -9.66
N ALA A 41 -10.91 2.02 -9.31
CA ALA A 41 -11.36 2.07 -7.92
C ALA A 41 -11.12 0.74 -7.19
N GLY A 42 -11.36 -0.40 -7.86
CA GLY A 42 -11.06 -1.72 -7.31
C GLY A 42 -9.57 -1.90 -7.02
N LEU A 43 -8.72 -1.48 -7.96
CA LEU A 43 -7.26 -1.51 -7.79
C LEU A 43 -6.80 -0.57 -6.68
N SER A 44 -7.33 0.65 -6.59
CA SER A 44 -6.94 1.60 -5.54
C SER A 44 -7.23 1.06 -4.15
N ILE A 45 -8.37 0.38 -3.97
CA ILE A 45 -8.78 -0.27 -2.72
C ILE A 45 -7.89 -1.50 -2.43
N ALA A 46 -7.65 -2.35 -3.43
CA ALA A 46 -6.78 -3.52 -3.25
C ALA A 46 -5.35 -3.12 -2.85
N PHE A 47 -4.78 -2.12 -3.53
CA PHE A 47 -3.50 -1.55 -3.16
C PHE A 47 -3.54 -0.91 -1.77
N ALA A 48 -4.68 -0.32 -1.36
CA ALA A 48 -4.86 0.24 -0.03
C ALA A 48 -4.67 -0.82 1.07
N PHE A 49 -5.36 -1.95 0.93
CA PHE A 49 -5.21 -3.07 1.86
C PHE A 49 -3.79 -3.67 1.83
N ALA A 50 -3.18 -3.74 0.65
CA ALA A 50 -1.83 -4.29 0.49
C ALA A 50 -0.77 -3.46 1.23
N TRP A 51 -0.82 -2.12 1.15
CA TRP A 51 0.16 -1.30 1.88
C TRP A 51 -0.08 -1.34 3.39
N VAL A 52 -1.33 -1.31 3.86
CA VAL A 52 -1.66 -1.47 5.29
C VAL A 52 -1.12 -2.79 5.84
N TRP A 53 -1.28 -3.88 5.09
CA TRP A 53 -0.72 -5.19 5.46
C TRP A 53 0.82 -5.17 5.52
N ALA A 54 1.47 -4.55 4.53
CA ALA A 54 2.93 -4.43 4.50
C ALA A 54 3.47 -3.65 5.71
N PHE A 55 2.81 -2.55 6.12
CA PHE A 55 3.19 -1.82 7.33
C PHE A 55 2.94 -2.60 8.61
N LYS A 56 1.86 -3.40 8.68
CA LYS A 56 1.62 -4.30 9.82
C LYS A 56 2.76 -5.31 9.97
N GLN A 57 3.17 -5.97 8.88
CA GLN A 57 4.31 -6.89 8.90
C GLN A 57 5.63 -6.19 9.23
N ALA A 58 5.86 -4.98 8.72
CA ALA A 58 7.04 -4.20 9.08
C ALA A 58 7.09 -3.92 10.59
N ASN A 59 5.96 -3.59 11.21
CA ASN A 59 5.85 -3.37 12.65
C ASN A 59 6.11 -4.64 13.46
N GLU A 60 5.54 -5.77 13.07
CA GLU A 60 5.78 -7.06 13.74
C GLU A 60 7.26 -7.47 13.65
N ALA A 61 7.88 -7.34 12.47
CA ALA A 61 9.29 -7.61 12.28
C ALA A 61 10.20 -6.64 13.07
N TRP A 62 9.80 -5.38 13.19
CA TRP A 62 10.49 -4.40 14.03
C TRP A 62 10.39 -4.74 15.52
N TYR A 63 9.21 -5.18 15.97
CA TYR A 63 8.97 -5.57 17.36
C TYR A 63 9.82 -6.79 17.76
N MET A 64 9.86 -7.82 16.90
CA MET A 64 10.74 -8.98 17.12
C MET A 64 12.22 -8.59 17.16
N TYR A 65 12.66 -7.72 16.25
CA TYR A 65 14.04 -7.22 16.25
C TYR A 65 14.39 -6.47 17.53
N LYS A 66 13.48 -5.60 18.02
CA LYS A 66 13.67 -4.84 19.26
C LYS A 66 13.68 -5.77 20.48
N SER A 67 12.80 -6.76 20.53
CA SER A 67 12.74 -7.74 21.62
C SER A 67 14.01 -8.60 21.70
N GLY A 68 14.57 -9.02 20.56
CA GLY A 68 15.81 -9.79 20.52
C GLY A 68 17.07 -8.96 20.84
N ARG A 69 16.99 -7.63 20.82
CA ARG A 69 18.08 -6.73 21.21
C ARG A 69 18.09 -6.34 22.70
N ASN A 70 17.04 -6.72 23.43
CA ASN A 70 16.83 -6.38 24.84
C ASN A 70 16.95 -7.59 25.79
N ASN A 71 17.33 -8.75 25.25
CA ASN A 71 17.80 -9.94 25.95
C ASN A 71 19.32 -10.04 25.79
#